data_AF-A0A7S1ER33-F1
#
_entry.id   AF-A0A7S1ER33-F1
#
_cell.length_a   1.000
_cell.length_b   1.000
_cell.length_c   1.000
_cell.angle_alpha   90.00
_cell.angle_beta   90.00
_cell.angle_gamma   90.00
#
_symmetry.space_group_name_H-M   'P 1'
#
loop_
_entity.id
_entity.type
_entity.pdbx_description
1 polymer ?
#
loop_
_entity_poly.entity_id
_entity_poly.type
_entity_poly.pdbx_seq_one_letter_code
_entity_poly.pdbx_strand_id
1 'polypeptide(L)'
;YLPLIFTTQSSVVSAAASVFVLVGLFQPICSSVFVFDGIFAAFPSQYGYISGSILFAGVFAILSLFALSNFLPGLGLCGVWLGLNVLMLGRSVALGMRLLSRASPLVASESDSGHEYQ
;
A
#
# COMPACT_ATOMS: atom_id res chain seq x y z
N TYR A 1 -9.30 -24.95 0.88
CA TYR A 1 -9.93 -24.21 -0.22
C TYR A 1 -10.87 -23.14 0.35
N LEU A 2 -10.36 -21.92 0.56
CA LEU A 2 -11.11 -20.83 1.18
C LEU A 2 -12.28 -20.30 0.32
N PRO A 3 -12.20 -20.20 -1.03
CA PRO A 3 -13.32 -19.69 -1.84
C PRO A 3 -14.60 -20.54 -1.81
N LEU A 4 -14.49 -21.85 -1.51
CA LEU A 4 -15.62 -22.77 -1.46
C LEU A 4 -16.59 -22.48 -0.31
N ILE A 5 -16.18 -21.69 0.69
CA ILE A 5 -17.08 -21.27 1.79
C ILE A 5 -18.08 -20.21 1.33
N PHE A 6 -17.77 -19.48 0.25
CA PHE A 6 -18.60 -18.37 -0.26
C PHE A 6 -19.43 -18.76 -1.47
N THR A 7 -18.97 -19.71 -2.29
CA THR A 7 -19.66 -20.10 -3.51
C THR A 7 -19.30 -21.51 -3.97
N THR A 8 -20.25 -22.17 -4.61
CA THR A 8 -20.09 -23.48 -5.27
C THR A 8 -19.81 -23.36 -6.77
N GLN A 9 -19.87 -22.15 -7.34
CA GLN A 9 -19.65 -21.92 -8.77
C GLN A 9 -18.16 -22.06 -9.11
N SER A 10 -17.83 -23.06 -9.92
CA SER A 10 -16.45 -23.43 -10.26
C SER A 10 -15.65 -22.32 -10.96
N SER A 11 -16.30 -21.52 -11.81
CA SER A 11 -15.67 -20.38 -12.49
C SER A 11 -15.22 -19.29 -11.52
N VAL A 12 -16.04 -18.99 -10.49
CA VAL A 12 -15.74 -17.97 -9.47
C VAL A 12 -14.62 -18.45 -8.55
N VAL A 13 -14.66 -19.72 -8.13
CA VAL A 13 -13.61 -20.33 -7.30
C VAL A 13 -12.26 -20.29 -8.01
N SER A 14 -12.22 -20.63 -9.31
CA SER A 14 -10.99 -20.59 -10.11
C SER A 14 -10.44 -19.16 -10.24
N ALA A 15 -11.31 -18.19 -10.53
CA ALA A 15 -10.91 -16.78 -10.62
C ALA A 15 -10.37 -16.25 -9.27
N ALA A 16 -11.03 -16.54 -8.16
CA ALA A 16 -10.57 -16.13 -6.82
C ALA A 16 -9.24 -16.82 -6.42
N ALA A 17 -9.10 -18.11 -6.72
CA ALA A 17 -7.87 -18.86 -6.45
C ALA A 17 -6.68 -18.29 -7.23
N SER A 18 -6.90 -17.78 -8.45
CA SER A 18 -5.84 -17.24 -9.31
C SER A 18 -5.11 -16.03 -8.70
N VAL A 19 -5.77 -15.28 -7.81
CA VAL A 19 -5.20 -14.09 -7.16
C VAL A 19 -4.83 -14.32 -5.70
N PHE A 20 -5.21 -15.44 -5.11
CA PHE A 20 -5.06 -15.67 -3.67
C PHE A 20 -3.59 -15.69 -3.23
N VAL A 21 -2.73 -16.35 -4.01
CA VAL A 21 -1.28 -16.38 -3.78
C VAL A 21 -0.69 -14.98 -3.91
N LEU A 22 -1.10 -14.23 -4.94
CA LEU A 22 -0.66 -12.85 -5.16
C LEU A 22 -1.02 -11.96 -3.95
N VAL A 23 -2.27 -12.02 -3.48
CA VAL A 23 -2.71 -11.26 -2.30
C VAL A 23 -1.88 -11.63 -1.07
N GLY A 24 -1.66 -12.93 -0.83
CA GLY A 24 -0.85 -13.41 0.30
C GLY A 24 0.59 -12.87 0.28
N LEU A 25 1.22 -12.80 -0.90
CA LEU A 25 2.57 -12.26 -1.05
C LEU A 25 2.65 -10.74 -0.79
N PHE A 26 1.59 -9.99 -1.11
CA PHE A 26 1.55 -8.55 -0.90
C PHE A 26 1.06 -8.12 0.49
N GLN A 27 0.49 -9.04 1.29
CA GLN A 27 0.05 -8.75 2.67
C GLN A 27 1.11 -8.05 3.54
N PRO A 28 2.40 -8.46 3.54
CA PRO A 28 3.42 -7.78 4.36
C PRO A 28 3.63 -6.33 3.95
N ILE A 29 3.64 -6.04 2.65
CA ILE A 29 3.78 -4.68 2.12
C ILE A 29 2.57 -3.84 2.55
N CYS A 30 1.36 -4.39 2.41
CA CYS A 30 0.14 -3.75 2.85
C CYS A 30 0.17 -3.45 4.35
N SER A 31 0.61 -4.41 5.15
CA SER A 31 0.77 -4.24 6.60
C SER A 31 1.74 -3.11 6.94
N SER A 32 2.90 -3.01 6.25
CA SER A 32 3.84 -1.90 6.47
C SER A 32 3.22 -0.54 6.19
N VAL A 33 2.44 -0.40 5.12
CA VAL A 33 1.76 0.87 4.81
C VAL A 33 0.80 1.26 5.93
N PHE A 34 0.01 0.32 6.45
CA PHE A 34 -0.90 0.61 7.56
C PHE A 34 -0.18 0.99 8.85
N VAL A 35 0.95 0.34 9.15
CA VAL A 35 1.79 0.71 10.30
C VAL A 35 2.32 2.13 10.13
N PHE A 36 2.86 2.46 8.96
CA PHE A 36 3.37 3.80 8.70
C PHE A 36 2.26 4.84 8.77
N ASP A 37 1.11 4.60 8.13
CA ASP A 37 -0.04 5.49 8.20
C ASP A 37 -0.49 5.75 9.64
N GLY A 38 -0.49 4.72 10.50
CA GLY A 38 -0.75 4.87 11.93
C GLY A 38 0.26 5.77 12.64
N ILE A 39 1.56 5.61 12.35
CA ILE A 39 2.62 6.48 12.90
C ILE A 39 2.42 7.91 12.44
N PHE A 40 2.28 8.15 11.13
CA PHE A 40 2.19 9.49 10.57
C PHE A 40 0.88 10.20 10.95
N ALA A 41 -0.22 9.48 11.14
CA ALA A 41 -1.50 10.04 11.60
C ALA A 41 -1.43 10.63 13.02
N ALA A 42 -0.46 10.21 13.85
CA ALA A 42 -0.25 10.78 15.17
C ALA A 42 0.34 12.21 15.13
N PHE A 43 0.83 12.67 13.98
CA PHE A 43 1.54 13.95 13.84
C PHE A 43 0.84 14.88 12.82
N PRO A 44 0.16 15.95 13.27
CA PRO A 44 -0.57 16.86 12.39
C PRO A 44 0.30 17.53 11.31
N SER A 45 1.60 17.73 11.57
CA SER A 45 2.54 18.31 10.61
C SER A 45 2.77 17.45 9.35
N GLN A 46 2.37 16.17 9.38
CA GLN A 46 2.67 15.23 8.31
C GLN A 46 1.51 14.98 7.33
N TYR A 47 0.32 15.53 7.60
CA TYR A 47 -0.86 15.32 6.74
C TYR A 47 -0.61 15.68 5.26
N GLY A 48 0.10 16.78 5.01
CA GLY A 48 0.44 17.17 3.63
C GLY A 48 1.28 16.11 2.92
N TYR A 49 2.24 15.50 3.62
CA TYR A 49 3.08 14.45 3.07
C TYR A 49 2.28 13.16 2.81
N ILE A 50 1.43 12.74 3.76
CA ILE A 50 0.58 11.55 3.61
C ILE A 50 -0.30 11.71 2.37
N SER A 51 -1.04 12.82 2.27
CA SER A 51 -1.94 13.09 1.14
C SER A 51 -1.20 13.17 -0.20
N GLY A 52 -0.03 13.83 -0.22
CA GLY A 52 0.82 13.91 -1.40
C GLY A 52 1.33 12.53 -1.85
N SER A 53 1.71 11.68 -0.91
CA SER A 53 2.18 10.31 -1.19
C SER A 53 1.08 9.44 -1.80
N ILE A 54 -0.17 9.59 -1.34
CA ILE A 54 -1.34 8.88 -1.89
C ILE A 54 -1.58 9.31 -3.32
N LEU A 55 -1.62 10.62 -3.59
CA LEU A 55 -1.84 11.16 -4.93
C LEU A 55 -0.75 10.70 -5.90
N PHE A 56 0.51 10.82 -5.48
CA PHE A 56 1.65 10.41 -6.30
C PHE A 56 1.58 8.92 -6.62
N ALA A 57 1.46 8.06 -5.60
CA ALA A 57 1.35 6.61 -5.80
C ALA A 57 0.08 6.21 -6.58
N GLY A 58 -1.01 6.97 -6.43
CA GLY A 58 -2.25 6.80 -7.18
C GLY A 58 -2.07 6.99 -8.69
N VAL A 59 -1.31 8.00 -9.11
CA VAL A 59 -0.98 8.21 -10.52
C VAL A 59 -0.23 7.00 -11.09
N PHE A 60 0.77 6.48 -10.37
CA PHE A 60 1.50 5.28 -10.81
C PHE A 60 0.62 4.03 -10.85
N ALA A 61 -0.30 3.87 -9.91
CA ALA A 61 -1.26 2.76 -9.92
C ALA A 61 -2.19 2.82 -11.14
N ILE A 62 -2.71 4.01 -11.49
CA ILE A 62 -3.53 4.22 -12.68
C ILE A 62 -2.74 3.92 -13.95
N LEU A 63 -1.51 4.43 -14.05
CA LEU A 63 -0.62 4.15 -15.19
C LEU A 63 -0.31 2.66 -15.30
N SER A 64 -0.09 1.98 -14.17
CA SER A 64 0.15 0.54 -14.15
C SER A 64 -1.07 -0.25 -14.58
N LEU A 65 -2.27 0.11 -14.12
CA LEU A 65 -3.52 -0.51 -14.58
C LEU A 65 -3.74 -0.31 -16.09
N PHE A 66 -3.52 0.90 -16.58
CA PHE A 66 -3.61 1.19 -18.02
C PHE A 66 -2.60 0.35 -18.81
N ALA A 67 -1.35 0.27 -18.35
CA ALA A 67 -0.32 -0.52 -19.01
C ALA A 67 -0.65 -2.02 -19.01
N LEU A 68 -1.05 -2.58 -17.87
CA LEU A 68 -1.40 -3.99 -17.75
C LEU A 68 -2.62 -4.34 -18.60
N SER A 69 -3.63 -3.47 -18.65
CA SER A 69 -4.82 -3.69 -19.48
C SER A 69 -4.55 -3.65 -20.98
N ASN A 70 -3.64 -2.78 -21.44
CA ASN A 70 -3.38 -2.59 -22.88
C ASN A 70 -2.28 -3.51 -23.41
N PHE A 71 -1.22 -3.73 -22.62
CA PHE A 71 -0.05 -4.49 -23.08
C PHE A 71 -0.07 -5.96 -22.63
N LEU A 72 -0.83 -6.31 -21.58
CA LEU A 72 -0.95 -7.68 -21.09
C LEU A 72 -2.41 -8.08 -20.80
N PRO A 73 -3.31 -8.06 -21.80
CA PRO A 73 -4.74 -8.33 -21.60
C PRO A 73 -5.03 -9.74 -21.07
N GLY A 74 -4.11 -10.69 -21.22
CA GLY A 74 -4.26 -12.08 -20.77
C GLY A 74 -4.22 -12.28 -19.25
N LEU A 75 -3.78 -11.29 -18.46
CA LEU A 75 -3.73 -11.44 -17.00
C LEU A 75 -5.09 -11.27 -16.31
N GLY A 76 -6.07 -10.65 -16.97
CA GLY A 76 -7.42 -10.43 -16.42
C GLY A 76 -7.39 -9.87 -14.99
N LEU A 77 -8.04 -10.58 -14.06
CA LEU A 77 -8.13 -10.19 -12.65
C LEU A 77 -6.75 -10.06 -11.97
N CYS A 78 -5.79 -10.92 -12.31
CA CYS A 78 -4.43 -10.86 -11.74
C CYS A 78 -3.73 -9.54 -12.12
N GLY A 79 -3.95 -9.06 -13.35
CA GLY A 79 -3.40 -7.78 -13.82
C GLY A 79 -3.97 -6.59 -13.04
N VAL A 80 -5.26 -6.61 -12.74
CA VAL A 80 -5.89 -5.57 -11.91
C VAL A 80 -5.26 -5.54 -10.51
N TRP A 81 -5.08 -6.70 -9.89
CA TRP A 81 -4.43 -6.80 -8.58
C TRP A 81 -2.98 -6.33 -8.60
N LEU A 82 -2.20 -6.66 -9.64
CA LEU A 82 -0.84 -6.17 -9.79
C LEU A 82 -0.80 -4.65 -9.89
N GLY A 83 -1.68 -4.04 -10.71
CA GLY A 83 -1.76 -2.60 -10.86
C GLY A 83 -2.16 -1.88 -9.57
N LEU A 84 -3.11 -2.44 -8.83
CA LEU A 84 -3.50 -1.91 -7.51
C LEU A 84 -2.36 -2.05 -6.48
N ASN A 85 -1.56 -3.12 -6.53
CA ASN A 85 -0.44 -3.28 -5.61
C ASN A 85 0.71 -2.29 -5.85
N VAL A 86 0.82 -1.68 -7.05
CA VAL A 86 1.73 -0.56 -7.29
C VAL A 86 1.41 0.62 -6.37
N LEU A 87 0.14 0.86 -6.05
CA LEU A 87 -0.26 1.87 -5.06
C LEU A 87 0.39 1.57 -3.71
N MET A 88 0.21 0.35 -3.20
CA MET A 88 0.71 -0.04 -1.87
C MET A 88 2.23 -0.04 -1.82
N LEU A 89 2.90 -0.50 -2.87
CA LEU A 89 4.36 -0.42 -3.01
C LEU A 89 4.85 1.03 -2.99
N GLY A 90 4.26 1.89 -3.82
CA GLY A 90 4.65 3.30 -3.89
C GLY A 90 4.48 4.01 -2.55
N ARG A 91 3.39 3.71 -1.84
CA ARG A 91 3.14 4.25 -0.49
C ARG A 91 4.13 3.72 0.54
N SER A 92 4.41 2.41 0.54
CA SER A 92 5.38 1.79 1.44
C SER A 92 6.76 2.42 1.29
N VAL A 93 7.19 2.62 0.04
CA VAL A 93 8.47 3.27 -0.28
C VAL A 93 8.48 4.74 0.14
N ALA A 94 7.45 5.52 -0.21
CA ALA A 94 7.37 6.94 0.15
C ALA A 94 7.44 7.14 1.67
N LEU A 95 6.55 6.47 2.41
CA LEU A 95 6.48 6.58 3.86
C LEU A 95 7.72 6.02 4.55
N GLY A 96 8.26 4.89 4.06
CA GLY A 96 9.50 4.30 4.57
C GLY A 96 10.70 5.24 4.41
N MET A 97 10.87 5.85 3.23
CA MET A 97 11.92 6.85 3.00
C MET A 97 11.77 8.06 3.93
N ARG A 98 10.53 8.52 4.15
CA ARG A 98 10.25 9.64 5.05
C ARG A 98 10.59 9.30 6.50
N LEU A 99 10.28 8.09 6.94
CA LEU A 99 10.55 7.61 8.29
C LEU A 99 12.05 7.46 8.58
N LEU A 100 12.83 7.05 7.57
CA LEU A 100 14.29 6.94 7.66
C LEU A 100 15.01 8.28 7.45
N SER A 101 14.30 9.32 7.00
CA SER A 101 14.86 10.65 6.77
C SER A 101 14.98 11.48 8.05
N ARG A 102 15.83 12.52 8.02
CA ARG A 102 15.98 13.48 9.14
C ARG A 102 14.69 14.20 9.53
N ALA A 103 13.75 14.33 8.61
CA ALA A 103 12.49 14.99 8.89
C ALA A 103 11.42 14.00 9.40
N SER A 104 11.84 12.80 9.83
CA SER A 104 10.99 11.76 10.40
C SER A 104 10.16 12.32 11.57
N PRO A 105 8.89 11.91 11.70
CA PRO A 105 8.06 12.33 12.83
C PRO A 105 8.66 11.93 14.20
N LEU A 106 9.42 10.83 14.24
CA LEU A 106 10.02 10.32 15.48
C LEU A 106 11.12 11.24 16.04
N VAL A 107 11.89 11.89 15.15
CA VAL A 107 12.93 12.84 15.55
C VAL A 107 12.30 14.10 16.15
N ALA A 108 11.14 14.52 15.65
CA ALA A 108 10.43 15.68 16.17
C ALA A 108 9.87 15.44 17.59
N SER A 109 9.40 14.22 17.89
CA SER A 109 8.95 13.90 19.26
C SER A 109 10.07 13.84 20.30
N GLU A 110 11.27 13.38 19.91
CA GLU A 110 12.43 13.37 20.83
C GLU A 110 12.84 14.79 21.23
N SER A 111 12.77 15.76 20.31
CA SER A 111 13.10 17.16 20.62
C SER A 111 12.10 17.80 21.59
N ASP A 112 10.81 17.47 21.49
CA ASP A 112 9.77 18.03 22.36
C ASP A 112 9.87 17.49 23.79
N SER A 113 10.15 16.18 23.90
CA SER A 113 10.37 15.51 25.18
C SER A 113 11.59 16.06 25.93
N GLY A 114 12.65 16.45 25.22
CA GLY A 114 13.85 17.04 25.83
C GLY A 114 13.64 18.39 26.50
N HIS A 115 12.60 19.14 26.10
CA HIS A 115 12.24 20.42 26.70
C HIS A 115 11.35 20.31 27.94
N GLU A 116 10.65 19.18 28.14
CA GLU A 116 9.73 18.97 29.27
C GLU A 116 10.46 18.51 30.56
N TYR A 117 11.71 18.05 30.44
CA TYR A 117 12.55 17.60 31.57
C TYR A 117 13.67 18.59 31.96
N GLN A 118 13.63 19.84 31.46
CA GLN A 118 14.49 20.95 31.90
C GLN A 118 13.68 22.00 32.67
#